data_AF-A0A1W1YF06-F1
#
_entry.id   AF-A0A1W1YF06-F1
#
_cell.length_a   1.000
_cell.length_b   1.000
_cell.length_c   1.000
_cell.angle_alpha   90.00
_cell.angle_beta   90.00
_cell.angle_gamma   90.00
#
_symmetry.space_group_name_H-M   'P 1'
#
loop_
_entity.id
_entity.type
_entity.pdbx_description
1 polymer ?
#
loop_
_entity_poly.entity_id
_entity_poly.type
_entity_poly.pdbx_seq_one_letter_code
_entity_poly.pdbx_strand_id
1 'polypeptide(L)'
;MMIKRLMFLSILSVLVFVSCAERENNIDVKNIAKLSCTATSLKQQRFALADSIRFYEDSVLNFSKSDQFKKNRWQKILESMSERKLKLMKESRTLADALNDQIYAATRTMTLDEKRDFNKILEKSKEEIICE
;
A
#
# COMPACT_ATOMS: atom_id res chain seq x y z
N MET A 1 -64.38 -30.46 -16.46
CA MET A 1 -63.03 -31.07 -16.51
C MET A 1 -62.03 -30.06 -17.09
N MET A 2 -61.68 -29.00 -16.35
CA MET A 2 -60.84 -27.89 -16.88
C MET A 2 -59.95 -27.23 -15.81
N ILE A 3 -59.69 -27.89 -14.68
CA ILE A 3 -58.94 -27.31 -13.54
C ILE A 3 -57.44 -27.72 -13.55
N LYS A 4 -56.98 -28.51 -14.52
CA LYS A 4 -55.61 -29.08 -14.50
C LYS A 4 -54.55 -28.36 -15.36
N ARG A 5 -54.87 -27.29 -16.08
CA ARG A 5 -53.90 -26.63 -16.99
C ARG A 5 -53.33 -25.29 -16.51
N LEU A 6 -53.83 -24.70 -15.42
CA LEU A 6 -53.29 -23.43 -14.90
C LEU A 6 -52.11 -23.58 -13.94
N MET A 7 -51.85 -24.78 -13.40
CA MET A 7 -50.80 -24.98 -12.39
C MET A 7 -49.39 -25.20 -12.95
N PHE A 8 -49.22 -25.30 -14.27
CA PHE A 8 -47.92 -25.55 -14.89
C PHE A 8 -47.24 -24.29 -15.45
N LEU A 9 -47.94 -23.16 -15.54
CA LEU A 9 -47.34 -21.90 -16.04
C LEU A 9 -46.75 -21.01 -14.95
N SER A 10 -47.04 -21.28 -13.68
CA SER A 10 -46.55 -20.47 -12.54
C SER A 10 -45.23 -20.96 -11.94
N ILE A 11 -44.69 -22.09 -12.40
CA ILE A 11 -43.41 -22.65 -11.90
C ILE A 11 -42.23 -22.22 -12.77
N LEU A 12 -42.47 -21.74 -14.00
CA LEU A 12 -41.40 -21.35 -14.92
C LEU A 12 -40.94 -19.88 -14.78
N SER A 13 -41.66 -19.04 -14.03
CA SER A 13 -41.31 -17.62 -13.83
C SER A 13 -40.47 -17.34 -12.58
N VAL A 14 -40.21 -18.33 -11.73
CA VAL A 14 -39.45 -18.14 -10.47
C VAL A 14 -37.94 -18.36 -10.66
N LEU A 15 -37.49 -18.88 -11.81
CA LEU A 15 -36.08 -19.19 -12.07
C LEU A 15 -35.25 -18.02 -12.65
N VAL A 16 -35.83 -16.83 -12.85
CA VAL A 16 -35.12 -15.69 -13.46
C VAL A 16 -34.46 -14.75 -12.43
N PHE A 17 -34.72 -14.93 -11.12
CA PHE A 17 -34.21 -14.01 -10.09
C PHE A 17 -32.99 -14.48 -9.29
N VAL A 18 -32.44 -15.67 -9.55
CA VAL A 18 -31.28 -16.19 -8.80
C VAL A 18 -30.08 -16.38 -9.73
N SER A 19 -29.63 -15.29 -10.33
CA SER A 19 -28.30 -15.22 -10.96
C SER A 19 -27.72 -13.81 -10.93
N CYS A 20 -28.07 -13.00 -9.93
CA CYS A 20 -27.08 -12.08 -9.36
C CYS A 20 -26.23 -12.94 -8.43
N ALA A 21 -25.33 -13.73 -9.01
CA ALA A 21 -24.23 -14.30 -8.25
C ALA A 21 -23.51 -13.11 -7.62
N GLU A 22 -23.62 -12.99 -6.30
CA GLU A 22 -22.78 -12.13 -5.48
C GLU A 22 -21.35 -12.34 -5.96
N ARG A 23 -20.84 -11.36 -6.70
CA ARG A 23 -19.42 -11.23 -6.91
C ARG A 23 -18.88 -10.74 -5.57
N GLU A 24 -18.73 -11.65 -4.62
CA GLU A 24 -17.89 -11.46 -3.44
C GLU A 24 -16.44 -11.31 -3.94
N ASN A 25 -16.15 -10.14 -4.52
CA ASN A 25 -14.81 -9.60 -4.47
C ASN A 25 -14.62 -9.22 -3.00
N ASN A 26 -14.15 -10.17 -2.19
CA ASN A 26 -13.73 -9.90 -0.83
C ASN A 26 -12.47 -9.01 -0.91
N ILE A 27 -12.69 -7.71 -1.06
CA ILE A 27 -11.62 -6.73 -1.16
C ILE A 27 -10.96 -6.68 0.21
N ASP A 28 -9.70 -7.10 0.26
CA ASP A 28 -8.92 -7.11 1.50
C ASP A 28 -8.43 -5.69 1.85
N VAL A 29 -9.36 -4.85 2.30
CA VAL A 29 -9.10 -3.46 2.70
C VAL A 29 -8.09 -3.41 3.84
N LYS A 30 -8.05 -4.43 4.70
CA LYS A 30 -7.10 -4.51 5.82
C LYS A 30 -5.67 -4.69 5.33
N ASN A 31 -5.45 -5.56 4.34
CA ASN A 31 -4.12 -5.72 3.74
C ASN A 31 -3.68 -4.47 2.99
N ILE A 32 -4.57 -3.82 2.23
CA ILE A 32 -4.28 -2.55 1.55
C ILE A 32 -3.90 -1.46 2.58
N ALA A 33 -4.63 -1.36 3.69
CA ALA A 33 -4.33 -0.44 4.78
C ALA A 33 -2.95 -0.74 5.41
N LYS A 34 -2.64 -2.01 5.69
CA LYS A 34 -1.34 -2.44 6.20
C LYS A 34 -0.18 -2.08 5.25
N LEU A 35 -0.34 -2.33 3.96
CA LEU A 35 0.66 -1.96 2.95
C LEU A 35 0.84 -0.45 2.87
N SER A 36 -0.24 0.33 3.02
CA SER A 36 -0.18 1.79 3.10
C SER A 36 0.57 2.28 4.36
N CYS A 37 0.37 1.65 5.53
CA CYS A 37 1.16 1.94 6.74
C CYS A 37 2.64 1.70 6.46
N THR A 38 3.00 0.52 5.94
CA THR A 38 4.39 0.16 5.65
C THR A 38 5.03 1.12 4.64
N ALA A 39 4.28 1.56 3.62
CA ALA A 39 4.76 2.53 2.64
C ALA A 39 5.07 3.89 3.29
N THR A 40 4.25 4.30 4.25
CA THR A 40 4.46 5.52 5.03
C THR A 40 5.68 5.41 5.93
N SER A 41 5.85 4.29 6.65
CA SER A 41 7.03 4.02 7.48
C SER A 41 8.32 4.02 6.66
N LEU A 42 8.34 3.34 5.50
CA LEU A 42 9.50 3.36 4.59
C LEU A 42 9.82 4.76 4.07
N LYS A 43 8.80 5.59 3.79
CA LYS A 43 8.99 6.99 3.39
C LYS A 43 9.67 7.79 4.52
N GLN A 44 9.22 7.63 5.77
CA GLN A 44 9.83 8.28 6.93
C GLN A 44 11.29 7.83 7.14
N GLN A 45 11.55 6.52 7.06
CA GLN A 45 12.91 5.97 7.17
C GLN A 45 13.85 6.52 6.09
N ARG A 46 13.35 6.74 4.86
CA ARG A 46 14.13 7.35 3.78
C ARG A 46 14.51 8.80 4.09
N PHE A 47 13.60 9.60 4.66
CA PHE A 47 13.91 10.98 5.05
C PHE A 47 14.90 11.01 6.21
N ALA A 48 14.66 10.24 7.27
CA ALA A 48 15.58 10.17 8.40
C ALA A 48 17.00 9.73 7.99
N LEU A 49 17.11 8.78 7.05
CA LEU A 49 18.40 8.38 6.50
C LEU A 49 19.04 9.48 5.64
N ALA A 50 18.27 10.22 4.85
CA ALA A 50 18.79 11.35 4.07
C ALA A 50 19.33 12.46 4.99
N ASP A 51 18.62 12.77 6.07
CA ASP A 51 19.07 13.74 7.08
C ASP A 51 20.35 13.27 7.77
N SER A 52 20.43 11.97 8.08
CA SER A 52 21.64 11.37 8.63
C SER A 52 22.81 11.49 7.65
N ILE A 53 22.63 11.11 6.38
CA ILE A 53 23.69 11.22 5.37
C ILE A 53 24.21 12.65 5.29
N ARG A 54 23.32 13.64 5.26
CA ARG A 54 23.70 15.06 5.24
C ARG A 54 24.57 15.45 6.44
N PHE A 55 24.18 15.06 7.65
CA PHE A 55 24.98 15.31 8.86
C PHE A 55 26.39 14.72 8.78
N TYR A 56 26.51 13.51 8.23
CA TYR A 56 27.80 12.82 8.09
C TYR A 56 28.66 13.45 6.98
N GLU A 57 28.05 13.90 5.87
CA GLU A 57 28.73 14.67 4.82
C GLU A 57 29.31 15.96 5.39
N ASP A 58 28.51 16.72 6.15
CA ASP A 58 28.96 17.93 6.84
C ASP A 58 30.10 17.64 7.83
N SER A 59 30.01 16.52 8.55
CA SER A 59 31.06 16.07 9.46
C SER A 59 32.38 15.73 8.74
N VAL A 60 32.32 15.02 7.61
CA VAL A 60 33.50 14.72 6.78
C VAL A 60 34.15 16.01 6.28
N LEU A 61 33.35 16.99 5.84
CA LEU A 61 33.84 18.29 5.40
C LEU A 61 34.56 19.03 6.54
N ASN A 62 34.00 19.00 7.75
CA ASN A 62 34.59 19.65 8.92
C ASN A 62 35.94 19.04 9.31
N PHE A 63 36.09 17.71 9.26
CA PHE A 63 37.36 17.04 9.59
C PHE A 63 38.38 17.00 8.45
N SER A 64 37.97 17.35 7.22
CA SER A 64 38.79 17.24 6.01
C SER A 64 40.14 17.96 6.08
N LYS A 65 40.28 18.95 6.96
CA LYS A 65 41.49 19.77 7.14
C LYS A 65 42.27 19.48 8.43
N SER A 66 41.74 18.69 9.37
CA SER A 66 42.28 18.60 10.74
C SER A 66 42.48 17.19 11.27
N ASP A 67 41.76 16.17 10.78
CA ASP A 67 41.86 14.80 11.30
C ASP A 67 41.51 13.74 10.24
N GLN A 68 42.55 13.20 9.60
CA GLN A 68 42.41 12.22 8.53
C GLN A 68 41.83 10.87 9.01
N PHE A 69 42.09 10.49 10.26
CA PHE A 69 41.54 9.25 10.83
C PHE A 69 40.03 9.36 11.00
N LYS A 70 39.55 10.47 11.60
CA LYS A 70 38.11 10.74 11.72
C LYS A 70 37.45 10.85 10.35
N LYS A 71 38.07 11.56 9.41
CA LYS A 71 37.58 11.65 8.02
C LYS A 71 37.33 10.26 7.42
N ASN A 72 38.32 9.36 7.46
CA ASN A 72 38.19 8.01 6.92
C ASN A 72 37.10 7.19 7.64
N ARG A 73 36.97 7.33 8.96
CA ARG A 73 35.89 6.67 9.73
C ARG A 73 34.51 7.13 9.28
N TRP A 74 34.28 8.45 9.19
CA TRP A 74 33.00 9.00 8.77
C TRP A 74 32.68 8.66 7.32
N GLN A 75 33.68 8.64 6.45
CA GLN A 75 33.52 8.26 5.04
C GLN A 75 33.07 6.81 4.85
N LYS A 76 33.62 5.86 5.64
CA LYS A 76 33.11 4.48 5.67
C LYS A 76 31.65 4.38 6.12
N ILE A 77 31.24 5.23 7.07
CA ILE A 77 29.86 5.26 7.53
C ILE A 77 28.94 5.81 6.43
N LEU A 78 29.38 6.86 5.71
CA LEU A 78 28.65 7.39 4.55
C LEU A 78 28.46 6.35 3.44
N GLU A 79 29.49 5.58 3.13
CA GLU A 79 29.40 4.49 2.14
C GLU A 79 28.31 3.49 2.52
N SER A 80 28.33 3.00 3.78
CA SER A 80 27.31 2.08 4.30
C SER A 80 25.90 2.69 4.30
N MET A 81 25.77 3.97 4.66
CA MET A 81 24.48 4.67 4.62
C MET A 81 23.98 4.85 3.19
N SER A 82 24.87 5.08 2.22
CA SER A 82 24.53 5.18 0.80
C SER A 82 24.00 3.85 0.25
N GLU A 83 24.63 2.74 0.60
CA GLU A 83 24.13 1.39 0.27
C GLU A 83 22.75 1.14 0.87
N ARG A 84 22.56 1.51 2.15
CA ARG A 84 21.26 1.39 2.83
C ARG A 84 20.20 2.27 2.17
N LYS A 85 20.56 3.45 1.69
CA LYS A 85 19.66 4.36 0.95
C LYS A 85 19.18 3.71 -0.34
N LEU A 86 20.07 3.09 -1.10
CA LEU A 86 19.71 2.36 -2.33
C LEU A 86 18.73 1.23 -2.03
N LYS A 87 18.98 0.44 -0.98
CA LYS A 87 18.10 -0.64 -0.54
C LYS A 87 16.71 -0.14 -0.17
N LEU A 88 16.62 0.87 0.70
CA LEU A 88 15.34 1.46 1.12
C LEU A 88 14.57 2.09 -0.05
N MET A 89 15.27 2.70 -1.02
CA MET A 89 14.62 3.21 -2.23
C MET A 89 13.99 2.09 -3.06
N LYS A 90 14.68 0.96 -3.22
CA LYS A 90 14.16 -0.20 -3.95
C LYS A 90 12.94 -0.78 -3.23
N GLU A 91 13.04 -1.02 -1.94
CA GLU A 91 11.93 -1.55 -1.12
C GLU A 91 10.71 -0.64 -1.15
N SER A 92 10.91 0.67 -0.97
CA SER A 92 9.85 1.67 -1.03
C SER A 92 9.16 1.71 -2.39
N ARG A 93 9.92 1.60 -3.49
CA ARG A 93 9.36 1.56 -4.84
C ARG A 93 8.55 0.29 -5.07
N THR A 94 9.12 -0.87 -4.77
CA THR A 94 8.43 -2.16 -4.91
C THR A 94 7.12 -2.19 -4.13
N LEU A 95 7.11 -1.64 -2.91
CA LEU A 95 5.90 -1.57 -2.12
C LEU A 95 4.86 -0.61 -2.70
N ALA A 96 5.29 0.55 -3.21
CA ALA A 96 4.39 1.50 -3.86
C ALA A 96 3.73 0.88 -5.10
N ASP A 97 4.50 0.16 -5.92
CA ASP A 97 3.99 -0.54 -7.10
C ASP A 97 2.96 -1.61 -6.69
N ALA A 98 3.27 -2.44 -5.69
CA ALA A 98 2.35 -3.46 -5.17
C ALA A 98 1.06 -2.86 -4.56
N LEU A 99 1.17 -1.73 -3.86
CA LEU A 99 0.01 -1.03 -3.31
C LEU A 99 -0.89 -0.50 -4.44
N ASN A 100 -0.30 0.11 -5.47
CA ASN A 100 -1.03 0.60 -6.64
C ASN A 100 -1.76 -0.54 -7.36
N ASP A 101 -1.10 -1.69 -7.53
CA ASP A 101 -1.71 -2.86 -8.16
C ASP A 101 -2.91 -3.37 -7.35
N GLN A 102 -2.83 -3.42 -6.02
CA GLN A 102 -3.95 -3.84 -5.18
C GLN A 102 -5.10 -2.84 -5.18
N ILE A 103 -4.81 -1.54 -5.10
CA ILE A 103 -5.84 -0.50 -5.20
C ILE A 103 -6.51 -0.56 -6.57
N TYR A 104 -5.74 -0.72 -7.65
CA TYR A 104 -6.29 -0.85 -9.00
C TYR A 104 -7.15 -2.11 -9.12
N ALA A 105 -6.68 -3.27 -8.66
CA ALA A 105 -7.43 -4.51 -8.70
C ALA A 105 -8.77 -4.39 -7.93
N ALA A 106 -8.75 -3.74 -6.76
CA ALA A 106 -9.93 -3.50 -5.94
C ALA A 106 -10.92 -2.53 -6.62
N THR A 107 -10.43 -1.49 -7.28
CA THR A 107 -11.26 -0.35 -7.72
C THR A 107 -11.57 -0.31 -9.21
N ARG A 108 -10.93 -1.14 -10.05
CA ARG A 108 -11.04 -1.05 -11.52
C ARG A 108 -12.46 -1.23 -12.07
N THR A 109 -13.32 -1.99 -11.38
CA THR A 109 -14.72 -2.20 -11.78
C THR A 109 -15.70 -1.32 -11.01
N MET A 110 -15.23 -0.52 -10.06
CA MET A 110 -16.09 0.34 -9.24
C MET A 110 -16.49 1.61 -9.98
N THR A 111 -17.73 2.04 -9.73
CA THR A 111 -18.24 3.37 -10.01
C THR A 111 -17.53 4.44 -9.16
N LEU A 112 -17.76 5.71 -9.47
CA LEU A 112 -17.15 6.82 -8.73
C LEU A 112 -17.59 6.85 -7.26
N ASP A 113 -18.86 6.56 -6.97
CA ASP A 113 -19.38 6.57 -5.61
C ASP A 113 -18.84 5.38 -4.79
N GLU A 114 -18.75 4.20 -5.39
CA GLU A 114 -18.12 3.03 -4.75
C GLU A 114 -16.63 3.28 -4.46
N LYS A 115 -15.90 3.96 -5.35
CA LYS A 115 -14.51 4.37 -5.07
C LYS A 115 -14.42 5.36 -3.90
N ARG A 116 -15.38 6.28 -3.79
CA ARG A 116 -15.44 7.24 -2.68
C ARG A 116 -15.68 6.50 -1.36
N ASP A 117 -16.58 5.52 -1.35
CA ASP A 117 -16.87 4.74 -0.15
C ASP A 117 -15.73 3.78 0.21
N PHE A 118 -15.11 3.14 -0.79
CA PHE A 118 -13.88 2.36 -0.60
C PHE A 118 -12.78 3.20 0.05
N ASN A 119 -12.56 4.43 -0.42
CA ASN A 119 -11.56 5.33 0.18
C ASN A 119 -11.87 5.66 1.64
N LYS A 120 -13.15 5.92 2.00
CA LYS A 120 -13.53 6.15 3.40
C LYS A 120 -13.25 4.93 4.28
N ILE A 121 -13.58 3.73 3.81
CA ILE A 121 -13.34 2.47 4.55
C ILE A 121 -11.83 2.24 4.68
N LEU A 122 -11.06 2.50 3.62
CA LEU A 122 -9.62 2.38 3.65
C LEU A 122 -8.98 3.35 4.65
N GLU A 123 -9.40 4.61 4.70
CA GLU A 123 -8.89 5.58 5.69
C GLU A 123 -9.23 5.15 7.12
N LYS A 124 -10.48 4.73 7.37
CA LYS A 124 -10.87 4.20 8.68
C LYS A 124 -10.04 2.96 9.09
N SER A 125 -9.79 2.05 8.14
CA SER A 125 -8.96 0.86 8.36
C SER A 125 -7.51 1.24 8.71
N LYS A 126 -6.97 2.31 8.12
CA LYS A 126 -5.64 2.83 8.50
C LYS A 126 -5.62 3.41 9.91
N GLU A 127 -6.70 4.04 10.37
CA GLU A 127 -6.81 4.56 11.74
C GLU A 127 -6.87 3.43 12.79
N GLU A 128 -7.47 2.30 12.44
CA GLU A 128 -7.56 1.11 13.31
C GLU A 128 -6.25 0.31 13.37
N ILE A 129 -5.38 0.46 12.36
CA ILE A 129 -4.06 -0.17 12.33
C ILE A 129 -3.04 0.78 12.96
N ILE A 130 -2.37 0.32 14.02
CA ILE A 130 -1.19 1.03 14.55
C ILE A 130 -0.08 0.93 13.50
N CYS A 131 0.15 2.00 12.74
CA CYS A 131 1.30 2.10 11.85
C CYS A 131 2.55 2.43 12.69
N GLU A 132 3.40 1.43 12.97
CA GLU A 132 4.73 1.61 13.59
C GLU A 132 5.85 1.89 12.58
#